data_AF-S0JED2-F1
#
_entry.id   AF-S0JED2-F1
#
_cell.length_a   1.000
_cell.length_b   1.000
_cell.length_c   1.000
_cell.angle_alpha   90.00
_cell.angle_beta   90.00
_cell.angle_gamma   90.00
#
_symmetry.space_group_name_H-M   'P 1'
#
loop_
_entity.id
_entity.type
_entity.pdbx_description
1 polymer ?
#
loop_
_entity_poly.entity_id
_entity_poly.type
_entity_poly.pdbx_seq_one_letter_code
_entity_poly.pdbx_strand_id
1 'polypeptide(L)'
;MAKGSVRKKGKKWYARFYIEDESGRKVQKEFVGTESKSETEALLRKAIADYEEKKFVAKSENITVGMLLDLWVEEELKPGNLSNGTVMSYQGTVNRIKQHPIGNRKLKTVTADHLQAYIDFLSFGGTNPDGTTAKALSKGYLRLFSAVLQGAFRFAVFPKRLITFNPMQYVVWRGKKEEYELFSDEDGETASTPTLSYEQYQRLEDFLKKKNNPALLPIQIAYYTGLRIGDAYGKIRLKLEQIQ
;
A
#
# COMPACT_ATOMS: atom_id res chain seq x y z
N MET A 1 4.88 21.53 23.06
CA MET A 1 3.79 22.44 23.51
C MET A 1 4.27 23.87 23.34
N ALA A 2 3.67 24.63 22.43
CA ALA A 2 4.01 26.04 22.25
C ALA A 2 3.61 26.84 23.50
N LYS A 3 4.58 27.53 24.12
CA LYS A 3 4.31 28.41 25.28
C LYS A 3 3.84 29.77 24.77
N GLY A 4 2.56 30.07 24.94
CA GLY A 4 2.00 31.41 24.71
C GLY A 4 1.97 32.22 26.00
N SER A 5 2.02 33.54 25.90
CA SER A 5 1.81 34.44 27.04
C SER A 5 0.93 35.61 26.64
N VAL A 6 0.13 36.11 27.59
CA VAL A 6 -0.78 37.23 27.37
C VAL A 6 -0.25 38.45 28.14
N ARG A 7 -0.17 39.60 27.47
CA ARG A 7 0.30 40.87 28.06
C ARG A 7 -0.79 41.93 27.91
N LYS A 8 -1.06 42.68 28.97
CA LYS A 8 -1.97 43.83 28.93
C LYS A 8 -1.22 45.06 28.41
N LYS A 9 -1.76 45.74 27.41
CA LYS A 9 -1.22 47.01 26.89
C LYS A 9 -2.39 47.98 26.70
N GLY A 10 -2.56 48.90 27.66
CA GLY A 10 -3.71 49.81 27.72
C GLY A 10 -5.02 49.10 28.11
N LYS A 11 -6.10 49.35 27.36
CA LYS A 11 -7.43 48.71 27.56
C LYS A 11 -7.56 47.30 26.97
N LYS A 12 -6.61 46.86 26.13
CA LYS A 12 -6.69 45.58 25.40
C LYS A 12 -5.61 44.59 25.84
N TRP A 13 -5.94 43.31 25.80
CA TRP A 13 -4.99 42.21 26.01
C TRP A 13 -4.36 41.82 24.68
N TYR A 14 -3.08 41.46 24.71
CA TYR A 14 -2.32 41.01 23.55
C TYR A 14 -1.83 39.60 23.84
N ALA A 15 -2.03 38.68 22.91
CA ALA A 15 -1.53 37.33 23.03
C ALA A 15 -0.37 37.13 22.06
N ARG A 16 0.70 36.50 22.57
CA ARG A 16 1.87 36.14 21.79
C ARG A 16 2.14 34.66 21.93
N PHE A 17 2.51 34.02 20.83
CA PHE A 17 2.99 32.65 20.83
C PHE A 17 4.17 32.49 19.90
N TYR A 18 5.05 31.55 20.25
CA TYR A 18 6.20 31.20 19.44
C TYR A 18 5.79 30.11 18.45
N ILE A 19 6.13 30.36 17.20
CA ILE A 19 5.94 29.48 16.07
C ILE A 19 7.31 29.02 15.59
N GLU A 20 7.50 27.73 15.33
CA GLU A 20 8.69 27.24 14.62
C GLU A 20 8.44 27.23 13.12
N ASP A 21 9.29 27.96 12.39
CA ASP A 21 9.32 27.99 10.93
C ASP A 21 9.91 26.70 10.34
N GLU A 22 9.80 26.50 9.02
CA GLU A 22 10.30 25.30 8.31
C GLU A 22 11.81 25.04 8.52
N SER A 23 12.59 26.07 8.87
CA SER A 23 14.03 25.99 9.20
C SER A 23 14.33 25.86 10.70
N GLY A 24 13.34 25.61 11.56
CA GLY A 24 13.53 25.42 13.01
C GLY A 24 13.78 26.71 13.81
N ARG A 25 13.61 27.89 13.18
CA ARG A 25 13.71 29.19 13.86
C ARG A 25 12.38 29.54 14.53
N LYS A 26 12.44 30.03 15.77
CA LYS A 26 11.26 30.45 16.55
C LYS A 26 10.87 31.88 16.19
N VAL A 27 9.81 32.05 15.42
CA VAL A 27 9.21 33.33 15.05
C VAL A 27 8.10 33.67 16.05
N GLN A 28 8.12 34.88 16.60
CA GLN A 28 7.10 35.36 17.54
C GLN A 28 5.95 36.00 16.76
N LYS A 29 4.73 35.45 16.87
CA LYS A 29 3.52 36.08 16.34
C LYS A 29 2.72 36.71 17.49
N GLU A 30 2.38 37.98 17.33
CA GLU A 30 1.53 38.72 18.26
C GLU A 30 0.19 39.03 17.60
N PHE A 31 -0.90 38.85 18.33
CA PHE A 31 -2.24 39.24 17.89
C PHE A 31 -2.97 40.02 18.98
N VAL A 32 -3.83 40.94 18.54
CA VAL A 32 -4.64 41.78 19.43
C VAL A 32 -5.82 40.96 19.93
N GLY A 33 -5.92 40.80 21.25
CA GLY A 33 -7.04 40.16 21.93
C GLY A 33 -8.13 41.15 22.34
N THR A 34 -9.05 40.70 23.20
CA THR A 34 -10.20 41.50 23.69
C THR A 34 -9.88 42.21 25.01
N GLU A 35 -10.85 42.87 25.63
CA GLU A 35 -10.69 43.54 26.93
C GLU A 35 -10.66 42.55 28.12
N SER A 36 -11.02 41.28 27.87
CA SER A 36 -11.02 40.20 28.86
C SER A 36 -9.81 39.27 28.72
N LYS A 37 -9.20 38.94 29.86
CA LYS A 37 -8.06 38.02 29.96
C LYS A 37 -8.44 36.59 29.55
N SER A 38 -9.61 36.11 29.98
CA SER A 38 -10.07 34.74 29.74
C SER A 38 -10.40 34.47 28.27
N GLU A 39 -11.06 35.42 27.61
CA GLU A 39 -11.37 35.35 26.18
C GLU A 39 -10.10 35.36 25.34
N THR A 40 -9.10 36.16 25.73
CA THR A 40 -7.83 36.23 25.03
C THR A 40 -7.00 34.94 25.20
N GLU A 41 -7.08 34.26 26.35
CA GLU A 41 -6.49 32.93 26.53
C GLU A 41 -7.22 31.83 25.73
N ALA A 42 -8.54 31.90 25.60
CA ALA A 42 -9.31 30.99 24.77
C ALA A 42 -8.99 31.16 23.27
N LEU A 43 -8.89 32.41 22.81
CA LEU A 43 -8.44 32.75 21.45
C LEU A 43 -7.00 32.28 21.20
N LEU A 44 -6.11 32.39 22.18
CA LEU A 44 -4.75 31.87 22.11
C LEU A 44 -4.70 30.34 21.99
N ARG A 45 -5.48 29.60 22.79
CA ARG A 45 -5.58 28.14 22.63
C ARG A 45 -6.11 27.76 21.26
N LYS A 46 -7.15 28.44 20.78
CA LYS A 46 -7.73 28.19 19.45
C LYS A 46 -6.73 28.50 18.33
N ALA A 47 -6.01 29.61 18.42
CA ALA A 47 -4.98 29.98 17.45
C ALA A 47 -3.78 29.02 17.45
N ILE A 48 -3.38 28.48 18.61
CA ILE A 48 -2.34 27.44 18.70
C ILE A 48 -2.84 26.14 18.09
N ALA A 49 -4.07 25.71 18.38
CA ALA A 49 -4.68 24.52 17.79
C ALA A 49 -4.79 24.64 16.26
N ASP A 50 -5.31 25.77 15.76
CA ASP A 50 -5.41 26.07 14.33
C ASP A 50 -4.02 26.12 13.67
N TYR A 51 -2.98 26.59 14.39
CA TYR A 51 -1.61 26.63 13.86
C TYR A 51 -0.96 25.24 13.83
N GLU A 52 -1.13 24.43 14.87
CA GLU A 52 -0.67 23.04 14.88
C GLU A 52 -1.38 22.25 13.76
N GLU A 53 -2.70 22.38 13.63
CA GLU A 53 -3.47 21.79 12.54
C GLU A 53 -2.96 22.26 11.17
N LYS A 54 -2.75 23.58 10.98
CA LYS A 54 -2.21 24.13 9.73
C LYS A 54 -0.76 23.71 9.44
N LYS A 55 0.09 23.49 10.44
CA LYS A 55 1.48 23.04 10.26
C LYS A 55 1.56 21.57 9.85
N PHE A 56 0.68 20.72 10.37
CA PHE A 56 0.50 19.34 9.87
C PHE A 56 -0.12 19.32 8.46
N VAL A 57 -1.06 20.23 8.20
CA VAL A 57 -1.74 20.38 6.90
C VAL A 57 -0.81 20.97 5.82
N ALA A 58 0.14 21.85 6.15
CA ALA A 58 1.09 22.43 5.20
C ALA A 58 2.17 21.43 4.75
N LYS A 59 2.69 20.59 5.68
CA LYS A 59 3.64 19.51 5.33
C LYS A 59 3.00 18.41 4.47
N SER A 60 1.69 18.15 4.62
CA SER A 60 0.94 17.21 3.79
C SER A 60 0.51 17.79 2.44
N GLU A 61 0.64 19.10 2.22
CA GLU A 61 0.11 19.81 1.05
C GLU A 61 0.84 19.50 -0.26
N ASN A 62 2.08 19.00 -0.17
CA ASN A 62 2.92 18.67 -1.31
C ASN A 62 3.21 17.16 -1.45
N ILE A 63 2.67 16.31 -0.57
CA ILE A 63 2.91 14.87 -0.65
C ILE A 63 2.01 14.27 -1.73
N THR A 64 2.62 13.60 -2.71
CA THR A 64 1.91 12.83 -3.74
C THR A 64 1.67 11.39 -3.26
N VAL A 65 0.76 10.68 -3.92
CA VAL A 65 0.53 9.24 -3.65
C VAL A 65 1.82 8.42 -3.83
N GLY A 66 2.63 8.74 -4.83
CA GLY A 66 3.91 8.07 -5.06
C GLY A 66 4.88 8.26 -3.88
N MET A 67 4.98 9.47 -3.35
CA MET A 67 5.80 9.75 -2.16
C MET A 67 5.27 9.04 -0.92
N LEU A 68 3.95 8.95 -0.75
CA LEU A 68 3.34 8.18 0.33
C LEU A 68 3.72 6.70 0.23
N LEU A 69 3.68 6.12 -0.97
CA LEU A 69 4.05 4.72 -1.19
C LEU A 69 5.52 4.48 -0.88
N ASP A 70 6.42 5.39 -1.25
CA ASP A 70 7.84 5.29 -0.91
C ASP A 70 8.05 5.33 0.62
N LEU A 71 7.40 6.26 1.32
CA LEU A 71 7.46 6.34 2.79
C LEU A 71 6.92 5.07 3.45
N TRP A 72 5.81 4.54 2.94
CA TRP A 72 5.22 3.30 3.44
C TRP A 72 6.15 2.10 3.25
N VAL A 73 6.82 2.01 2.10
CA VAL A 73 7.80 0.95 1.82
C VAL A 73 8.97 1.01 2.79
N GLU A 74 9.55 2.19 2.99
CA GLU A 74 10.73 2.34 3.86
C GLU A 74 10.42 2.16 5.34
N GLU A 75 9.29 2.67 5.80
CA GLU A 75 9.00 2.76 7.24
C GLU A 75 8.12 1.63 7.79
N GLU A 76 7.25 1.04 6.97
CA GLU A 76 6.35 -0.03 7.42
C GLU A 76 6.64 -1.37 6.73
N LEU A 77 6.86 -1.36 5.42
CA LEU A 77 7.03 -2.60 4.65
C LEU A 77 8.36 -3.30 4.94
N LYS A 78 9.49 -2.57 4.81
CA LYS A 78 10.83 -3.13 5.01
C LYS A 78 11.13 -3.52 6.46
N PRO A 79 10.74 -2.72 7.48
CA PRO A 79 10.95 -3.09 8.88
C PRO A 79 9.94 -4.12 9.38
N GLY A 80 8.90 -4.42 8.60
CA GLY A 80 7.84 -5.34 8.98
C GLY A 80 8.25 -6.80 8.97
N ASN A 81 7.40 -7.65 9.53
CA ASN A 81 7.60 -9.10 9.62
C ASN A 81 7.25 -9.86 8.32
N LEU A 82 7.20 -9.17 7.18
CA LEU A 82 6.85 -9.79 5.90
C LEU A 82 8.04 -10.55 5.34
N SER A 83 7.77 -11.67 4.67
CA SER A 83 8.83 -12.40 3.96
C SER A 83 9.44 -11.54 2.85
N ASN A 84 10.73 -11.74 2.58
CA ASN A 84 11.43 -11.00 1.51
C ASN A 84 10.73 -11.12 0.15
N GLY A 85 10.12 -12.28 -0.15
CA GLY A 85 9.35 -12.47 -1.38
C GLY A 85 8.09 -11.59 -1.44
N THR A 86 7.39 -11.42 -0.33
CA THR A 86 6.24 -10.52 -0.23
C THR A 86 6.66 -9.06 -0.33
N VAL A 87 7.75 -8.68 0.35
CA VAL A 87 8.32 -7.32 0.27
C VAL A 87 8.68 -6.97 -1.18
N MET A 88 9.37 -7.86 -1.89
CA MET A 88 9.71 -7.68 -3.31
C MET A 88 8.47 -7.56 -4.21
N SER A 89 7.45 -8.38 -3.96
CA SER A 89 6.18 -8.33 -4.71
C SER A 89 5.46 -7.00 -4.51
N TYR A 90 5.45 -6.48 -3.28
CA TYR A 90 4.82 -5.21 -2.95
C TYR A 90 5.62 -4.03 -3.51
N GLN A 91 6.95 -4.06 -3.46
CA GLN A 91 7.81 -3.05 -4.10
C GLN A 91 7.59 -2.99 -5.62
N GLY A 92 7.52 -4.15 -6.29
CA GLY A 92 7.21 -4.21 -7.73
C GLY A 92 5.84 -3.60 -8.04
N THR A 93 4.86 -3.83 -7.16
CA THR A 93 3.52 -3.24 -7.27
C THR A 93 3.54 -1.72 -7.07
N VAL A 94 4.28 -1.22 -6.08
CA VAL A 94 4.47 0.21 -5.82
C VAL A 94 5.08 0.92 -7.03
N ASN A 95 6.15 0.36 -7.60
CA ASN A 95 6.80 0.92 -8.79
C ASN A 95 5.83 1.05 -9.97
N ARG A 96 4.94 0.06 -10.15
CA ARG A 96 3.92 0.09 -11.20
C ARG A 96 2.81 1.10 -10.93
N ILE A 97 2.39 1.28 -9.68
CA ILE A 97 1.43 2.33 -9.30
C ILE A 97 2.02 3.71 -9.56
N LYS A 98 3.32 3.91 -9.28
CA LYS A 98 4.03 5.18 -9.51
C LYS A 98 4.11 5.58 -10.98
N GLN A 99 4.14 4.61 -11.89
CA GLN A 99 4.11 4.87 -13.34
C GLN A 99 2.73 5.37 -13.82
N HIS A 100 1.66 5.10 -13.06
CA HIS A 100 0.33 5.56 -13.40
C HIS A 100 0.09 7.00 -12.89
N PRO A 101 -0.73 7.84 -13.57
CA PRO A 101 -0.98 9.23 -13.16
C PRO A 101 -1.52 9.38 -11.73
N ILE A 102 -2.12 8.33 -11.19
CA ILE A 102 -2.58 8.30 -9.79
C ILE A 102 -1.42 8.52 -8.81
N GLY A 103 -0.20 8.06 -9.12
CA GLY A 103 1.00 8.25 -8.31
C GLY A 103 1.43 9.71 -8.19
N ASN A 104 1.18 10.52 -9.22
CA ASN A 104 1.56 11.94 -9.23
C ASN A 104 0.48 12.85 -8.60
N ARG A 105 -0.71 12.32 -8.30
CA ARG A 105 -1.76 13.11 -7.66
C ARG A 105 -1.40 13.44 -6.21
N LYS A 106 -1.75 14.64 -5.78
CA LYS A 106 -1.59 15.10 -4.40
C LYS A 106 -2.51 14.33 -3.48
N LEU A 107 -2.03 13.92 -2.31
CA LEU A 107 -2.77 13.09 -1.38
C LEU A 107 -4.13 13.70 -0.96
N LYS A 108 -4.19 15.03 -0.78
CA LYS A 108 -5.42 15.77 -0.43
C LYS A 108 -6.49 15.76 -1.52
N THR A 109 -6.12 15.63 -2.78
CA THR A 109 -7.07 15.65 -3.91
C THR A 109 -7.51 14.25 -4.34
N VAL A 110 -6.95 13.22 -3.72
CA VAL A 110 -7.37 11.84 -3.96
C VAL A 110 -8.71 11.61 -3.26
N THR A 111 -9.68 11.16 -4.05
CA THR A 111 -11.01 10.76 -3.59
C THR A 111 -11.20 9.27 -3.82
N ALA A 112 -12.24 8.70 -3.22
CA ALA A 112 -12.61 7.31 -3.46
C ALA A 112 -12.87 7.03 -4.95
N ASP A 113 -13.47 7.98 -5.68
CA ASP A 113 -13.75 7.84 -7.12
C ASP A 113 -12.47 7.71 -7.96
N HIS A 114 -11.42 8.47 -7.62
CA HIS A 114 -10.14 8.36 -8.32
C HIS A 114 -9.48 6.98 -8.11
N LEU A 115 -9.63 6.42 -6.91
CA LEU A 115 -9.09 5.10 -6.58
C LEU A 115 -9.95 3.98 -7.18
N GLN A 116 -11.27 4.15 -7.19
CA GLN A 116 -12.21 3.23 -7.84
C GLN A 116 -11.92 3.16 -9.35
N ALA A 117 -11.81 4.31 -10.02
CA ALA A 117 -11.47 4.37 -11.44
C ALA A 117 -10.12 3.69 -11.74
N TYR A 118 -9.15 3.81 -10.84
CA TYR A 118 -7.88 3.12 -10.97
C TYR A 118 -8.01 1.60 -10.81
N ILE A 119 -8.74 1.12 -9.81
CA ILE A 119 -8.99 -0.33 -9.63
C ILE A 119 -9.81 -0.90 -10.79
N ASP A 120 -10.79 -0.16 -11.30
CA ASP A 120 -11.59 -0.55 -12.46
C ASP A 120 -10.71 -0.62 -13.72
N PHE A 121 -9.83 0.36 -13.94
CA PHE A 121 -8.83 0.34 -15.01
C PHE A 121 -7.94 -0.90 -14.93
N LEU A 122 -7.46 -1.26 -13.74
CA LEU A 122 -6.66 -2.46 -13.55
C LEU A 122 -7.47 -3.75 -13.79
N SER A 123 -8.77 -3.74 -13.45
CA SER A 123 -9.64 -4.92 -13.50
C SER A 123 -10.15 -5.22 -14.91
N PHE A 124 -10.55 -4.19 -15.67
CA PHE A 124 -11.09 -4.33 -17.01
C PHE A 124 -10.03 -4.13 -18.11
N GLY A 125 -8.87 -3.57 -17.76
CA GLY A 125 -7.93 -3.05 -18.74
C GLY A 125 -8.42 -1.72 -19.31
N GLY A 126 -7.55 -1.05 -20.06
CA GLY A 126 -7.88 0.24 -20.65
C GLY A 126 -6.72 0.82 -21.42
N THR A 127 -6.80 2.09 -21.78
CA THR A 127 -5.73 2.82 -22.46
C THR A 127 -4.84 3.50 -21.41
N ASN A 128 -3.55 3.16 -21.40
CA ASN A 128 -2.57 3.91 -20.63
C ASN A 128 -2.49 5.36 -21.14
N PRO A 129 -1.97 6.29 -20.32
CA PRO A 129 -1.70 7.67 -20.75
C PRO A 129 -0.78 7.75 -21.98
N ASP A 130 0.09 6.75 -22.15
CA ASP A 130 1.03 6.64 -23.27
C ASP A 130 0.39 6.08 -24.56
N GLY A 131 -0.94 5.89 -24.59
CA GLY A 131 -1.68 5.37 -25.75
C GLY A 131 -1.61 3.85 -25.93
N THR A 132 -0.91 3.14 -25.04
CA THR A 132 -0.81 1.67 -25.08
C THR A 132 -2.03 1.00 -24.43
N THR A 133 -2.49 -0.12 -24.98
CA THR A 133 -3.56 -0.92 -24.38
C THR A 133 -3.05 -1.73 -23.20
N ALA A 134 -3.50 -1.41 -22.01
CA ALA A 134 -3.27 -2.20 -20.79
C ALA A 134 -4.23 -3.39 -20.75
N LYS A 135 -3.67 -4.59 -20.69
CA LYS A 135 -4.45 -5.81 -20.46
C LYS A 135 -5.02 -5.82 -19.04
N ALA A 136 -6.23 -6.35 -18.91
CA ALA A 136 -6.85 -6.66 -17.63
C ALA A 136 -5.92 -7.53 -16.78
N LEU A 137 -5.75 -7.17 -15.50
CA LEU A 137 -4.94 -7.94 -14.58
C LEU A 137 -5.74 -9.13 -14.02
N SER A 138 -5.03 -10.21 -13.70
CA SER A 138 -5.66 -11.35 -13.04
C SER A 138 -6.14 -10.99 -11.63
N LYS A 139 -7.17 -11.67 -11.15
CA LYS A 139 -7.72 -11.48 -9.79
C LYS A 139 -6.65 -11.58 -8.69
N GLY A 140 -5.74 -12.55 -8.82
CA GLY A 140 -4.64 -12.73 -7.88
C GLY A 140 -3.70 -11.53 -7.86
N TYR A 141 -3.37 -10.98 -9.03
CA TYR A 141 -2.46 -9.84 -9.13
C TYR A 141 -3.14 -8.53 -8.67
N LEU A 142 -4.43 -8.33 -8.94
CA LEU A 142 -5.22 -7.21 -8.42
C LEU A 142 -5.25 -7.15 -6.89
N ARG A 143 -5.28 -8.30 -6.22
CA ARG A 143 -5.22 -8.36 -4.74
C ARG A 143 -3.95 -7.73 -4.18
N LEU A 144 -2.81 -7.84 -4.87
CA LEU A 144 -1.58 -7.18 -4.44
C LEU A 144 -1.72 -5.66 -4.52
N PHE A 145 -2.29 -5.12 -5.60
CA PHE A 145 -2.55 -3.68 -5.73
C PHE A 145 -3.47 -3.16 -4.64
N SER A 146 -4.56 -3.88 -4.38
CA SER A 146 -5.49 -3.52 -3.30
C SER A 146 -4.81 -3.53 -1.93
N ALA A 147 -4.01 -4.57 -1.63
CA ALA A 147 -3.32 -4.69 -0.35
C ALA A 147 -2.29 -3.56 -0.14
N VAL A 148 -1.51 -3.22 -1.18
CA VAL A 148 -0.53 -2.12 -1.15
C VAL A 148 -1.22 -0.79 -0.93
N LEU A 149 -2.28 -0.49 -1.69
CA LEU A 149 -3.00 0.77 -1.54
C LEU A 149 -3.69 0.87 -0.17
N GLN A 150 -4.35 -0.19 0.29
CA GLN A 150 -4.98 -0.20 1.61
C GLN A 150 -3.95 -0.02 2.74
N GLY A 151 -2.78 -0.67 2.65
CA GLY A 151 -1.68 -0.50 3.60
C GLY A 151 -1.16 0.93 3.62
N ALA A 152 -0.82 1.48 2.46
CA ALA A 152 -0.28 2.83 2.34
C ALA A 152 -1.28 3.92 2.80
N PHE A 153 -2.56 3.83 2.43
CA PHE A 153 -3.56 4.80 2.89
C PHE A 153 -3.92 4.63 4.38
N ARG A 154 -3.82 3.41 4.92
CA ARG A 154 -3.93 3.21 6.38
C ARG A 154 -2.78 3.90 7.10
N PHE A 155 -1.54 3.71 6.64
CA PHE A 155 -0.35 4.39 7.14
C PHE A 155 -0.44 5.91 7.07
N ALA A 156 -1.03 6.43 5.98
CA ALA A 156 -1.26 7.85 5.78
C ALA A 156 -2.23 8.45 6.82
N VAL A 157 -3.28 7.71 7.20
CA VAL A 157 -4.19 8.12 8.29
C VAL A 157 -3.48 8.00 9.64
N PHE A 158 -2.89 6.84 9.91
CA PHE A 158 -2.16 6.58 11.14
C PHE A 158 -1.06 5.56 10.86
N PRO A 159 0.21 5.84 11.22
CA PRO A 159 0.67 6.82 12.20
C PRO A 159 0.93 8.24 11.66
N LYS A 160 0.96 8.45 10.34
CA LYS A 160 1.47 9.72 9.79
C LYS A 160 0.50 10.91 9.87
N ARG A 161 -0.80 10.66 10.00
CA ARG A 161 -1.86 11.70 10.09
C ARG A 161 -1.79 12.73 8.94
N LEU A 162 -1.43 12.27 7.75
CA LEU A 162 -1.41 13.08 6.52
C LEU A 162 -2.80 13.30 5.95
N ILE A 163 -3.71 12.37 6.21
CA ILE A 163 -5.12 12.42 5.85
C ILE A 163 -5.96 12.05 7.06
N THR A 164 -7.16 12.62 7.14
CA THR A 164 -8.10 12.37 8.24
C THR A 164 -8.92 11.10 8.01
N PHE A 165 -9.16 10.75 6.74
CA PHE A 165 -10.02 9.66 6.33
C PHE A 165 -9.32 8.78 5.29
N ASN A 166 -9.59 7.47 5.31
CA ASN A 166 -9.00 6.52 4.35
C ASN A 166 -9.93 6.32 3.13
N PRO A 167 -9.65 6.92 1.97
CA PRO A 167 -10.50 6.81 0.79
C PRO A 167 -10.59 5.38 0.22
N MET A 168 -9.62 4.50 0.51
CA MET A 168 -9.67 3.08 0.10
C MET A 168 -10.76 2.27 0.80
N GLN A 169 -11.35 2.75 1.91
CA GLN A 169 -12.44 2.05 2.60
C GLN A 169 -13.72 1.93 1.77
N TYR A 170 -13.92 2.83 0.80
CA TYR A 170 -15.11 2.85 -0.05
C TYR A 170 -14.87 2.23 -1.44
N VAL A 171 -13.66 1.77 -1.72
CA VAL A 171 -13.32 1.18 -3.01
C VAL A 171 -13.79 -0.27 -3.03
N VAL A 172 -14.68 -0.58 -3.97
CA VAL A 172 -15.27 -1.91 -4.14
C VAL A 172 -14.60 -2.62 -5.31
N TRP A 173 -14.28 -3.90 -5.10
CA TRP A 173 -13.75 -4.72 -6.18
C TRP A 173 -14.89 -5.12 -7.13
N ARG A 174 -14.88 -4.54 -8.34
CA ARG A 174 -15.76 -4.92 -9.44
C ARG A 174 -15.00 -5.87 -10.37
N GLY A 175 -14.89 -7.13 -9.95
CA GLY A 175 -14.35 -8.16 -10.83
C GLY A 175 -15.33 -8.47 -11.96
N LYS A 176 -14.83 -8.97 -13.10
CA LYS A 176 -15.66 -9.70 -14.06
C LYS A 176 -16.39 -10.80 -13.27
N LYS A 177 -17.71 -10.77 -13.24
CA LYS A 177 -18.50 -11.91 -12.75
C LYS A 177 -18.13 -13.07 -13.67
N GLU A 178 -17.48 -14.10 -13.14
CA GLU A 178 -17.61 -15.41 -13.75
C GLU A 178 -19.10 -15.74 -13.61
N GLU A 179 -19.81 -15.82 -14.73
CA GLU A 179 -21.19 -16.31 -14.74
C GLU A 179 -21.14 -17.74 -14.21
N TYR A 180 -21.42 -17.88 -12.92
CA TYR A 180 -21.73 -19.16 -12.33
C TYR A 180 -23.23 -19.36 -12.47
N GLU A 181 -23.63 -20.22 -13.39
CA GLU A 181 -24.95 -20.81 -13.33
C GLU A 181 -24.99 -21.72 -12.11
N LEU A 182 -25.80 -21.36 -11.13
CA LEU A 182 -25.91 -22.06 -9.85
C LEU A 182 -26.57 -23.45 -9.98
N PHE A 183 -27.13 -23.74 -11.16
CA PHE A 183 -27.90 -24.95 -11.50
C PHE A 183 -27.66 -25.39 -12.96
N SER A 184 -26.43 -25.29 -13.48
CA SER A 184 -26.12 -25.98 -14.73
C SER A 184 -25.98 -27.47 -14.43
N ASP A 185 -26.88 -28.31 -14.94
CA ASP A 185 -26.83 -29.79 -14.87
C ASP A 185 -25.71 -30.40 -15.74
N GLU A 186 -24.73 -29.59 -16.12
CA GLU A 186 -23.51 -30.04 -16.76
C GLU A 186 -22.40 -29.99 -15.72
N ASP A 187 -21.59 -31.05 -15.66
CA ASP A 187 -20.34 -31.17 -14.92
C ASP A 187 -19.39 -30.02 -15.29
N GLY A 188 -19.70 -28.83 -14.78
CA GLY A 188 -19.08 -27.59 -15.15
C GLY A 188 -17.62 -27.69 -14.77
N GLU A 189 -16.77 -27.68 -15.79
CA GLU A 189 -15.34 -27.46 -15.67
C GLU A 189 -15.13 -26.12 -14.96
N THR A 190 -15.18 -26.16 -13.63
CA THR A 190 -14.26 -25.38 -12.82
C THR A 190 -12.91 -25.52 -13.50
N ALA A 191 -12.24 -24.40 -13.79
CA ALA A 191 -10.86 -24.41 -14.22
C ALA A 191 -9.99 -24.93 -13.06
N SER A 192 -10.20 -26.19 -12.71
CA SER A 192 -9.41 -27.01 -11.82
C SER A 192 -8.04 -26.99 -12.46
N THR A 193 -7.06 -26.50 -11.70
CA THR A 193 -5.67 -26.60 -12.12
C THR A 193 -5.44 -28.03 -12.63
N PRO A 194 -5.07 -28.22 -13.91
CA PRO A 194 -5.08 -29.54 -14.51
C PRO A 194 -4.23 -30.47 -13.66
N THR A 195 -4.88 -31.47 -13.07
CA THR A 195 -4.22 -32.44 -12.20
C THR A 195 -3.43 -33.40 -13.08
N LEU A 196 -2.18 -33.65 -12.68
CA LEU A 196 -1.31 -34.54 -13.43
C LEU A 196 -1.79 -35.99 -13.22
N SER A 197 -2.18 -36.65 -14.30
CA SER A 197 -2.47 -38.09 -14.26
C SER A 197 -1.19 -38.91 -14.07
N TYR A 198 -1.33 -40.13 -13.55
CA TYR A 198 -0.19 -41.03 -13.35
C TYR A 198 0.56 -41.35 -14.65
N GLU A 199 -0.16 -41.50 -15.77
CA GLU A 199 0.47 -41.73 -17.08
C GLU A 199 1.29 -40.52 -17.56
N GLN A 200 0.78 -39.30 -17.35
CA GLN A 200 1.51 -38.09 -17.67
C GLN A 200 2.74 -37.93 -16.78
N TYR A 201 2.65 -38.33 -15.51
CA TYR A 201 3.79 -38.37 -14.60
C TYR A 201 4.88 -39.34 -15.08
N GLN A 202 4.53 -40.57 -15.46
CA GLN A 202 5.49 -41.54 -15.99
C GLN A 202 6.19 -41.03 -17.25
N ARG A 203 5.44 -40.43 -18.19
CA ARG A 203 6.03 -39.81 -19.41
C ARG A 203 7.00 -38.68 -19.07
N LEU A 204 6.69 -37.88 -18.05
CA LEU A 204 7.55 -36.81 -17.57
C LEU A 204 8.81 -37.36 -16.90
N GLU A 205 8.69 -38.43 -16.11
CA GLU A 205 9.82 -39.13 -15.49
C GLU A 205 10.78 -39.68 -16.54
N ASP A 206 10.27 -40.37 -17.55
CA ASP A 206 11.05 -40.94 -18.65
C ASP A 206 11.75 -39.85 -19.47
N PHE A 207 11.08 -38.73 -19.70
CA PHE A 207 11.68 -37.57 -20.37
C PHE A 207 12.84 -36.96 -19.58
N LEU A 208 12.69 -36.82 -18.27
CA LEU A 208 13.72 -36.27 -17.39
C LEU A 208 14.90 -37.22 -17.20
N LYS A 209 14.65 -38.54 -17.12
CA LYS A 209 15.68 -39.59 -17.12
C LYS A 209 16.51 -39.57 -18.39
N LYS A 210 15.86 -39.48 -19.56
CA LYS A 210 16.56 -39.39 -20.87
C LYS A 210 17.48 -38.17 -20.98
N LYS A 211 17.11 -37.06 -20.35
CA LYS A 211 17.92 -35.82 -20.33
C LYS A 211 18.94 -35.76 -19.19
N ASN A 212 19.01 -36.77 -18.32
CA ASN A 212 19.80 -36.77 -17.08
C ASN A 212 19.65 -35.47 -16.28
N ASN A 213 18.41 -34.99 -16.14
CA ASN A 213 18.14 -33.68 -15.52
C ASN A 213 18.14 -33.80 -13.99
N PRO A 214 18.92 -32.98 -13.25
CA PRO A 214 18.95 -32.99 -11.78
C PRO A 214 17.60 -32.66 -11.13
N ALA A 215 16.64 -32.12 -11.86
CA ALA A 215 15.28 -31.84 -11.38
C ALA A 215 14.41 -33.10 -11.13
N LEU A 216 14.84 -34.28 -11.60
CA LEU A 216 14.08 -35.52 -11.45
C LEU A 216 13.78 -35.87 -9.99
N LEU A 217 14.80 -35.85 -9.13
CA LEU A 217 14.68 -36.17 -7.70
C LEU A 217 13.74 -35.21 -6.95
N PRO A 218 13.88 -33.87 -7.07
CA PRO A 218 12.93 -32.93 -6.49
C PRO A 218 11.48 -33.16 -6.92
N ILE A 219 11.25 -33.47 -8.19
CA ILE A 219 9.90 -33.70 -8.75
C ILE A 219 9.31 -35.00 -8.18
N GLN A 220 10.09 -36.08 -8.11
CA GLN A 220 9.66 -37.33 -7.49
C GLN A 220 9.29 -37.13 -6.02
N ILE A 221 10.14 -36.45 -5.25
CA ILE A 221 9.86 -36.16 -3.83
C ILE A 221 8.58 -35.33 -3.70
N ALA A 222 8.42 -34.27 -4.49
CA ALA A 222 7.21 -33.44 -4.46
C ALA A 222 5.95 -34.24 -4.80
N TYR A 223 6.02 -35.13 -5.80
CA TYR A 223 4.89 -35.98 -6.21
C TYR A 223 4.46 -36.96 -5.10
N TYR A 224 5.40 -37.66 -4.47
CA TYR A 224 5.07 -38.67 -3.45
C TYR A 224 4.77 -38.10 -2.06
N THR A 225 5.29 -36.93 -1.72
CA THR A 225 5.16 -36.35 -0.38
C THR A 225 4.19 -35.17 -0.31
N GLY A 226 3.76 -34.65 -1.46
CA GLY A 226 2.93 -33.44 -1.54
C GLY A 226 3.66 -32.17 -1.07
N LEU A 227 5.00 -32.19 -0.93
CA LEU A 227 5.78 -31.03 -0.54
C LEU A 227 5.77 -29.97 -1.64
N ARG A 228 5.78 -28.69 -1.25
CA ARG A 228 6.02 -27.59 -2.18
C ARG A 228 7.42 -27.72 -2.75
N ILE A 229 7.58 -27.37 -4.02
CA ILE A 229 8.86 -27.53 -4.74
C ILE A 229 10.03 -26.85 -4.00
N GLY A 230 9.82 -25.67 -3.42
CA GLY A 230 10.84 -24.98 -2.63
C GLY A 230 11.33 -25.78 -1.42
N ASP A 231 10.43 -26.51 -0.76
CA ASP A 231 10.78 -27.33 0.41
C ASP A 231 11.51 -28.61 0.00
N ALA A 232 11.12 -29.20 -1.15
CA ALA A 232 11.79 -30.36 -1.72
C ALA A 232 13.25 -30.04 -2.09
N TYR A 233 13.49 -28.92 -2.77
CA TYR A 233 14.85 -28.45 -3.09
C TYR A 233 15.66 -28.10 -1.83
N GLY A 234 15.05 -27.42 -0.85
CA GLY A 234 15.72 -27.08 0.41
C GLY A 234 16.22 -28.30 1.17
N LYS A 235 15.39 -29.37 1.26
CA LYS A 235 15.78 -30.62 1.92
C LYS A 235 16.89 -31.38 1.18
N ILE A 236 16.86 -31.40 -0.15
CA ILE A 236 17.92 -32.03 -0.95
C ILE A 236 19.25 -31.31 -0.72
N ARG A 237 19.25 -29.98 -0.72
CA ARG A 237 20.45 -29.18 -0.49
C ARG A 237 21.06 -29.43 0.90
N LEU A 238 20.25 -29.38 1.96
CA LEU A 238 20.71 -29.61 3.34
C LEU A 238 21.31 -31.01 3.52
N LYS A 239 20.74 -32.02 2.85
CA LYS A 239 21.23 -33.40 2.96
C LYS A 239 22.52 -33.64 2.18
N LEU A 240 22.76 -32.90 1.09
CA LEU A 240 24.02 -32.92 0.36
C LEU A 240 25.14 -32.21 1.13
N GLU A 241 24.84 -31.10 1.80
CA GLU A 241 25.79 -30.36 2.66
C GLU A 241 26.24 -31.17 3.90
N GLN A 242 25.44 -32.15 4.35
CA GLN A 242 25.81 -33.06 5.45
C GLN A 242 26.68 -34.25 5.04
N ILE A 243 26.87 -34.47 3.74
CA ILE A 243 27.62 -35.62 3.17
C ILE A 243 29.02 -35.18 2.70
N GLN A 244 29.33 -33.88 2.72
CA GLN A 244 30.66 -33.31 2.53
C GLN A 244 31.35 -33.05 3.86
#